data_AF-A0A066WLY7-F1
#
_entry.id   AF-A0A066WLY7-F1
#
_cell.length_a   1.000
_cell.length_b   1.000
_cell.length_c   1.000
_cell.angle_alpha   90.00
_cell.angle_beta   90.00
_cell.angle_gamma   90.00
#
_symmetry.space_group_name_H-M   'P 1'
#
loop_
_entity.id
_entity.type
_entity.pdbx_description
1 polymer ?
#
loop_
_entity_poly.entity_id
_entity_poly.type
_entity_poly.pdbx_seq_one_letter_code
_entity_poly.pdbx_strand_id
1 'polypeptide(L)'
;MKITAALTLLAVSISLSEASLSSSKHASPAQGLDAARRHHAKLAERASMSAVKNVTDVAGMLQLFKRGGECSGHGTWYNTETGNAGACGSMLSNNAYTVALAQPAWGNLNQRFSGCNSVITITANGKSHTARIVDACPTGGGNCGSACDLDMSPALFDFFAPQSVGKMPISWTYGGDVVKNVVHAISGNDGNRKESTSSSSSDDAASRASAAASRASASAAASRSSLLASKSRASASAAASRSSVSAAASRLSVLASKSRASVAKSKSESEASASRSAAAAAESYRKADKNIMYLNNILDAYGKMAQQAH
;
A
#
# COMPACT_ATOMS: atom_id res chain seq x y z
N MET A 1 -30.69 66.08 11.77
CA MET A 1 -29.24 65.79 11.72
C MET A 1 -28.88 65.66 10.25
N LYS A 2 -28.40 66.73 9.61
CA LYS A 2 -27.00 67.15 9.46
C LYS A 2 -26.17 66.30 8.47
N ILE A 3 -25.90 66.94 7.32
CA ILE A 3 -24.61 67.13 6.64
C ILE A 3 -24.18 66.12 5.54
N THR A 4 -24.04 66.72 4.36
CA THR A 4 -23.39 66.36 3.09
C THR A 4 -21.86 66.19 3.20
N ALA A 5 -21.25 65.24 2.47
CA ALA A 5 -19.86 65.30 1.95
C ALA A 5 -19.64 64.13 0.96
N ALA A 6 -19.49 64.38 -0.35
CA ALA A 6 -18.25 64.70 -1.07
C ALA A 6 -17.35 63.47 -1.32
N LEU A 7 -17.46 62.90 -2.52
CA LEU A 7 -16.59 61.84 -3.05
C LEU A 7 -15.68 62.48 -4.12
N THR A 8 -14.41 62.70 -3.78
CA THR A 8 -13.40 63.25 -4.70
C THR A 8 -12.63 62.14 -5.40
N LEU A 9 -12.58 62.27 -6.74
CA LEU A 9 -11.66 61.60 -7.65
C LEU A 9 -10.19 61.86 -7.27
N LEU A 10 -9.34 60.85 -7.39
CA LEU A 10 -7.92 61.02 -7.71
C LEU A 10 -7.45 59.82 -8.54
N ALA A 11 -7.30 60.08 -9.85
CA ALA A 11 -6.56 59.25 -10.77
C ALA A 11 -5.07 59.55 -10.59
N VAL A 12 -4.24 58.51 -10.46
CA VAL A 12 -2.79 58.63 -10.63
C VAL A 12 -2.33 57.51 -11.57
N SER A 13 -2.02 57.91 -12.78
CA SER A 13 -1.27 57.21 -13.81
C SER A 13 0.23 57.32 -13.53
N ILE A 14 0.98 56.20 -13.50
CA ILE A 14 2.44 56.22 -13.66
C ILE A 14 2.89 55.07 -14.59
N SER A 15 3.76 55.46 -15.50
CA SER A 15 4.20 54.87 -16.76
C SER A 15 5.07 53.62 -16.65
N LEU A 16 5.06 52.86 -17.76
CA LEU A 16 6.10 51.91 -18.17
C LEU A 16 7.44 52.62 -18.37
N SER A 17 8.55 51.96 -18.05
CA SER A 17 9.86 52.18 -18.67
C SER A 17 10.68 50.90 -18.72
N GLU A 18 11.37 50.75 -19.83
CA GLU A 18 11.92 49.52 -20.40
C GLU A 18 13.19 48.99 -19.69
N ALA A 19 13.38 47.68 -19.81
CA ALA A 19 14.64 47.01 -19.55
C ALA A 19 15.61 47.26 -20.72
N SER A 20 16.82 47.72 -20.43
CA SER A 20 17.95 47.70 -21.37
C SER A 20 18.95 46.63 -20.93
N LEU A 21 19.23 45.67 -21.82
CA LEU A 21 20.39 44.79 -21.74
C LEU A 21 21.67 45.60 -22.02
N SER A 22 22.73 45.36 -21.26
CA SER A 22 24.09 45.69 -21.69
C SER A 22 25.01 44.50 -21.44
N SER A 23 25.57 44.00 -22.54
CA SER A 23 26.61 42.98 -22.61
C SER A 23 27.97 43.67 -22.71
N SER A 24 28.98 43.21 -21.96
CA SER A 24 30.39 43.31 -22.38
C SER A 24 31.33 42.34 -21.63
N LYS A 25 31.70 41.29 -22.39
CA LYS A 25 33.06 40.79 -22.71
C LYS A 25 34.08 40.40 -21.61
N HIS A 26 34.42 39.11 -21.68
CA HIS A 26 35.75 38.45 -21.69
C HIS A 26 36.78 38.69 -20.57
N ALA A 27 37.07 37.62 -19.81
CA ALA A 27 38.43 37.07 -19.66
C ALA A 27 38.38 35.63 -19.09
N SER A 28 38.95 34.67 -19.82
CA SER A 28 39.48 33.40 -19.29
C SER A 28 41.01 33.60 -19.16
N PRO A 29 41.72 32.96 -18.20
CA PRO A 29 42.07 31.55 -18.36
C PRO A 29 42.12 30.72 -17.06
N ALA A 30 41.79 29.43 -17.25
CA ALA A 30 42.42 28.23 -16.71
C ALA A 30 42.77 28.09 -15.22
N GLN A 31 42.50 26.86 -14.73
CA GLN A 31 42.97 26.18 -13.51
C GLN A 31 42.00 26.20 -12.33
N GLY A 32 41.32 25.06 -12.10
CA GLY A 32 40.50 24.85 -10.90
C GLY A 32 39.38 23.79 -10.96
N LEU A 33 39.27 23.00 -12.02
CA LEU A 33 38.22 21.99 -12.18
C LEU A 33 38.58 20.65 -11.51
N ASP A 34 38.89 20.64 -10.21
CA ASP A 34 38.96 19.36 -9.47
C ASP A 34 38.77 19.48 -7.94
N ALA A 35 38.92 20.67 -7.37
CA ALA A 35 38.70 20.88 -5.93
C ALA A 35 37.23 21.22 -5.58
N ALA A 36 36.48 21.84 -6.49
CA ALA A 36 35.10 22.25 -6.23
C ALA A 36 34.11 21.06 -6.14
N ARG A 37 34.41 19.92 -6.78
CA ARG A 37 33.47 18.79 -6.85
C ARG A 37 33.32 18.04 -5.52
N ARG A 38 34.32 18.09 -4.65
CA ARG A 38 34.31 17.37 -3.35
C ARG A 38 33.64 18.15 -2.21
N HIS A 39 33.47 19.46 -2.35
CA HIS A 39 32.80 20.29 -1.32
C HIS A 39 31.28 20.44 -1.52
N HIS A 40 30.74 20.13 -2.70
CA HIS A 40 29.28 20.12 -2.92
C HIS A 40 28.57 18.87 -2.39
N ALA A 41 29.28 17.74 -2.22
CA ALA A 41 28.68 16.50 -1.71
C ALA A 41 28.30 16.60 -0.21
N LYS A 42 29.12 17.29 0.61
CA LYS A 42 28.94 17.33 2.06
C LYS A 42 27.95 18.40 2.56
N LEU A 43 27.60 19.37 1.71
CA LEU A 43 26.56 20.36 1.99
C LEU A 43 25.17 19.88 1.52
N ALA A 44 25.09 19.04 0.49
CA ALA A 44 23.85 18.39 0.07
C ALA A 44 23.34 17.36 1.11
N GLU A 45 24.25 16.70 1.82
CA GLU A 45 23.91 15.73 2.87
C GLU A 45 23.40 16.42 4.16
N ARG A 46 24.00 17.55 4.56
CA ARG A 46 23.55 18.34 5.72
C ARG A 46 22.28 19.16 5.45
N ALA A 47 22.02 19.54 4.20
CA ALA A 47 20.77 20.19 3.81
C ALA A 47 19.57 19.22 3.82
N SER A 48 19.81 17.90 3.71
CA SER A 48 18.74 16.88 3.70
C SER A 48 18.25 16.46 5.09
N MET A 49 18.98 16.79 6.17
CA MET A 49 18.57 16.44 7.55
C MET A 49 17.96 17.61 8.34
N SER A 50 17.89 18.82 7.78
CA SER A 50 17.39 20.01 8.50
C SER A 50 15.98 20.46 8.09
N ALA A 51 15.30 19.71 7.21
CA ALA A 51 14.01 20.11 6.64
C ALA A 51 12.79 19.29 7.15
N VAL A 52 12.82 18.77 8.38
CA VAL A 52 11.62 18.21 9.03
C VAL A 52 11.34 18.97 10.32
N LYS A 53 10.89 20.21 10.18
CA LYS A 53 10.25 20.98 11.24
C LYS A 53 9.00 21.67 10.69
N ASN A 54 7.98 20.86 10.39
CA ASN A 54 6.54 21.15 10.53
C ASN A 54 5.71 20.22 9.63
N VAL A 55 4.60 19.72 10.19
CA VAL A 55 3.69 18.68 9.65
C VAL A 55 2.78 19.22 8.52
N THR A 56 3.23 20.12 7.65
CA THR A 56 2.31 20.83 6.73
C THR A 56 2.65 20.80 5.24
N ASP A 57 3.75 20.19 4.79
CA ASP A 57 4.01 20.04 3.34
C ASP A 57 3.77 18.62 2.82
N VAL A 58 2.52 18.17 2.96
CA VAL A 58 2.07 16.86 2.45
C VAL A 58 2.17 16.80 0.92
N ALA A 59 2.01 17.95 0.24
CA ALA A 59 2.16 18.07 -1.21
C ALA A 59 3.62 17.89 -1.66
N GLY A 60 4.57 18.52 -0.97
CA GLY A 60 6.00 18.37 -1.20
C GLY A 60 6.48 16.95 -0.91
N MET A 61 6.01 16.34 0.20
CA MET A 61 6.27 14.93 0.51
C MET A 61 5.74 14.00 -0.59
N LEU A 62 4.50 14.19 -1.04
CA LEU A 62 3.93 13.41 -2.13
C LEU A 62 4.73 13.55 -3.43
N GLN A 63 5.20 14.75 -3.75
CA GLN A 63 6.07 14.97 -4.92
C GLN A 63 7.45 14.33 -4.75
N LEU A 64 8.02 14.35 -3.56
CA LEU A 64 9.28 13.67 -3.23
C LEU A 64 9.15 12.15 -3.37
N PHE A 65 8.06 11.56 -2.84
CA PHE A 65 7.78 10.14 -3.00
C PHE A 65 7.58 9.75 -4.46
N LYS A 66 6.82 10.55 -5.23
CA LYS A 66 6.64 10.34 -6.67
C LYS A 66 7.95 10.39 -7.47
N ARG A 67 8.99 11.07 -6.96
CA ARG A 67 10.34 11.15 -7.56
C ARG A 67 11.30 10.06 -7.05
N GLY A 68 10.80 9.05 -6.32
CA GLY A 68 11.61 7.92 -5.84
C GLY A 68 12.06 8.03 -4.38
N GLY A 69 11.53 8.99 -3.61
CA GLY A 69 11.72 9.01 -2.15
C GLY A 69 11.04 7.81 -1.47
N GLU A 70 11.67 7.27 -0.43
CA GLU A 70 11.11 6.20 0.41
C GLU A 70 10.16 6.78 1.47
N CYS A 71 8.96 6.22 1.57
CA CYS A 71 7.95 6.52 2.57
C CYS A 71 7.98 5.41 3.64
N SER A 72 8.00 5.75 4.92
CA SER A 72 7.93 4.78 6.02
C SER A 72 6.67 5.00 6.85
N GLY A 73 5.91 3.94 7.09
CA GLY A 73 4.61 3.99 7.77
C GLY A 73 4.16 2.62 8.23
N HIS A 74 2.85 2.41 8.28
CA HIS A 74 2.25 1.13 8.65
C HIS A 74 1.38 0.56 7.53
N GLY A 75 1.44 -0.75 7.38
CA GLY A 75 0.52 -1.54 6.57
C GLY A 75 -0.56 -2.14 7.44
N THR A 76 -1.82 -2.01 7.02
CA THR A 76 -2.96 -2.81 7.49
C THR A 76 -3.54 -3.61 6.32
N TRP A 77 -4.70 -4.23 6.50
CA TRP A 77 -5.44 -4.84 5.41
C TRP A 77 -6.95 -4.60 5.54
N TYR A 78 -7.64 -4.70 4.41
CA TYR A 78 -9.09 -4.58 4.33
C TYR A 78 -9.69 -5.59 3.35
N ASN A 79 -10.99 -5.89 3.50
CA ASN A 79 -11.72 -6.64 2.50
C ASN A 79 -11.97 -5.75 1.28
N THR A 80 -11.35 -6.08 0.15
CA THR A 80 -11.46 -5.31 -1.09
C THR A 80 -12.71 -5.65 -1.91
N GLU A 81 -13.29 -6.85 -1.71
CA GLU A 81 -14.49 -7.32 -2.42
C GLU A 81 -15.75 -6.88 -1.68
N THR A 82 -15.97 -5.57 -1.62
CA THR A 82 -17.11 -4.95 -0.93
C THR A 82 -18.37 -4.87 -1.81
N GLY A 83 -18.26 -5.23 -3.08
CA GLY A 83 -19.30 -4.98 -4.09
C GLY A 83 -19.25 -3.57 -4.70
N ASN A 84 -18.30 -2.74 -4.28
CA ASN A 84 -18.07 -1.41 -4.85
C ASN A 84 -16.71 -1.34 -5.55
N ALA A 85 -16.59 -0.44 -6.53
CA ALA A 85 -15.30 -0.09 -7.11
C ALA A 85 -14.46 0.69 -6.09
N GLY A 86 -13.14 0.50 -6.11
CA GLY A 86 -12.22 1.35 -5.34
C GLY A 86 -12.23 2.79 -5.85
N ALA A 87 -11.62 3.71 -5.12
CA ALA A 87 -11.56 5.13 -5.48
C ALA A 87 -10.86 5.41 -6.84
N CYS A 88 -10.10 4.44 -7.37
CA CYS A 88 -9.59 4.45 -8.75
C CYS A 88 -10.54 3.84 -9.80
N GLY A 89 -11.80 3.59 -9.46
CA GLY A 89 -12.89 3.28 -10.39
C GLY A 89 -12.94 1.86 -10.93
N SER A 90 -12.17 0.92 -10.36
CA SER A 90 -12.18 -0.49 -10.76
C SER A 90 -12.67 -1.38 -9.62
N MET A 91 -13.34 -2.48 -9.97
CA MET A 91 -13.65 -3.54 -9.02
C MET A 91 -12.35 -4.18 -8.53
N LEU A 92 -12.30 -4.46 -7.24
CA LEU A 92 -11.11 -5.00 -6.58
C LEU A 92 -11.32 -6.48 -6.24
N SER A 93 -10.21 -7.19 -6.02
CA SER A 93 -10.25 -8.59 -5.60
C SER A 93 -9.30 -8.81 -4.44
N ASN A 94 -9.73 -9.66 -3.49
CA ASN A 94 -8.96 -9.98 -2.30
C ASN A 94 -7.66 -10.74 -2.63
N ASN A 95 -7.60 -11.34 -3.82
CA ASN A 95 -6.46 -12.09 -4.34
C ASN A 95 -5.49 -11.23 -5.18
N ALA A 96 -5.85 -9.99 -5.48
CA ALA A 96 -4.96 -9.08 -6.21
C ALA A 96 -3.92 -8.47 -5.28
N TYR A 97 -2.82 -7.95 -5.84
CA TYR A 97 -1.85 -7.14 -5.09
C TYR A 97 -2.10 -5.65 -5.30
N THR A 98 -2.99 -5.15 -4.47
CA THR A 98 -3.46 -3.78 -4.50
C THR A 98 -3.44 -3.14 -3.12
N VAL A 99 -3.40 -1.81 -3.09
CA VAL A 99 -3.44 -1.01 -1.87
C VAL A 99 -4.43 0.15 -1.99
N ALA A 100 -4.99 0.52 -0.84
CA ALA A 100 -5.59 1.83 -0.60
C ALA A 100 -4.53 2.77 -0.02
N LEU A 101 -4.40 3.96 -0.61
CA LEU A 101 -3.47 4.99 -0.14
C LEU A 101 -4.14 5.83 0.95
N ALA A 102 -3.44 6.09 2.06
CA ALA A 102 -3.94 6.90 3.14
C ALA A 102 -4.41 8.29 2.68
N GLN A 103 -5.55 8.75 3.22
CA GLN A 103 -6.16 10.05 2.88
C GLN A 103 -5.17 11.22 2.91
N PRO A 104 -4.22 11.34 3.87
CA PRO A 104 -3.26 12.44 3.84
C PRO A 104 -2.44 12.46 2.54
N ALA A 105 -2.03 11.30 2.01
CA ALA A 105 -1.32 11.23 0.72
C ALA A 105 -2.27 11.27 -0.49
N TRP A 106 -3.50 10.79 -0.35
CA TRP A 106 -4.54 10.88 -1.40
C TRP A 106 -4.96 12.33 -1.66
N GLY A 107 -5.12 13.12 -0.60
CA GLY A 107 -5.72 14.45 -0.63
C GLY A 107 -7.24 14.40 -0.47
N ASN A 108 -7.96 15.12 -1.34
CA ASN A 108 -9.41 15.19 -1.30
C ASN A 108 -10.05 13.85 -1.73
N LEU A 109 -10.76 13.17 -0.82
CA LEU A 109 -11.42 11.89 -1.10
C LEU A 109 -12.54 11.95 -2.14
N ASN A 110 -13.10 13.14 -2.40
CA ASN A 110 -14.11 13.34 -3.45
C ASN A 110 -13.50 13.52 -4.84
N GLN A 111 -12.17 13.47 -4.96
CA GLN A 111 -11.46 13.57 -6.21
C GLN A 111 -10.68 12.29 -6.49
N ARG A 112 -10.64 11.91 -7.77
CA ARG A 112 -9.79 10.82 -8.23
C ARG A 112 -8.33 11.22 -8.07
N PHE A 113 -7.54 10.39 -7.39
CA PHE A 113 -6.10 10.59 -7.26
C PHE A 113 -5.39 10.51 -8.62
N SER A 114 -4.53 11.48 -8.91
CA SER A 114 -3.77 11.55 -10.16
C SER A 114 -2.82 10.36 -10.36
N GLY A 115 -2.40 9.72 -9.27
CA GLY A 115 -1.55 8.53 -9.31
C GLY A 115 -2.31 7.20 -9.29
N CYS A 116 -3.61 7.19 -9.59
CA CYS A 116 -4.34 5.93 -9.71
C CYS A 116 -3.66 4.94 -10.65
N ASN A 117 -3.63 3.67 -10.27
CA ASN A 117 -2.94 2.55 -10.93
C ASN A 117 -1.40 2.65 -10.95
N SER A 118 -0.81 3.64 -10.27
CA SER A 118 0.64 3.68 -10.09
C SER A 118 1.11 2.45 -9.33
N VAL A 119 2.29 1.98 -9.71
CA VAL A 119 2.95 0.86 -9.05
C VAL A 119 3.85 1.40 -7.95
N ILE A 120 3.82 0.74 -6.80
CA ILE A 120 4.73 0.96 -5.68
C ILE A 120 5.46 -0.33 -5.36
N THR A 121 6.67 -0.22 -4.83
CA THR A 121 7.40 -1.33 -4.22
C THR A 121 7.31 -1.18 -2.71
N ILE A 122 6.77 -2.18 -2.04
CA ILE A 122 6.56 -2.21 -0.59
C ILE A 122 7.55 -3.19 0.02
N THR A 123 8.14 -2.82 1.14
CA THR A 123 9.03 -3.66 1.94
C THR A 123 8.49 -3.78 3.37
N ALA A 124 8.39 -5.02 3.85
CA ALA A 124 8.03 -5.32 5.24
C ALA A 124 8.61 -6.70 5.62
N ASN A 125 9.00 -6.86 6.89
CA ASN A 125 9.52 -8.12 7.42
C ASN A 125 10.64 -8.77 6.57
N GLY A 126 11.52 -7.95 6.00
CA GLY A 126 12.62 -8.41 5.15
C GLY A 126 12.22 -8.93 3.77
N LYS A 127 10.95 -8.77 3.37
CA LYS A 127 10.44 -9.10 2.03
C LYS A 127 10.05 -7.83 1.29
N SER A 128 10.03 -7.90 -0.03
CA SER A 128 9.51 -6.82 -0.88
C SER A 128 8.57 -7.35 -1.95
N HIS A 129 7.53 -6.58 -2.28
CA HIS A 129 6.63 -6.88 -3.38
C HIS A 129 6.08 -5.60 -4.02
N THR A 130 5.73 -5.66 -5.31
CA THR A 130 5.03 -4.57 -5.99
C THR A 130 3.52 -4.66 -5.84
N ALA A 131 2.84 -3.51 -5.79
CA ALA A 131 1.39 -3.42 -5.74
C ALA A 131 0.89 -2.19 -6.50
N ARG A 132 -0.40 -2.20 -6.87
CA ARG A 132 -1.07 -1.06 -7.51
C ARG A 132 -1.86 -0.24 -6.49
N ILE A 133 -1.74 1.08 -6.57
CA ILE A 133 -2.64 2.01 -5.85
C ILE A 133 -3.97 2.05 -6.59
N VAL A 134 -5.04 1.57 -5.96
CA VAL A 134 -6.36 1.44 -6.60
C VAL A 134 -7.51 2.03 -5.77
N ASP A 135 -7.23 2.45 -4.54
CA ASP A 135 -8.24 2.87 -3.59
C ASP A 135 -7.72 3.95 -2.63
N ALA A 136 -8.63 4.54 -1.87
CA ALA A 136 -8.33 5.54 -0.86
C ALA A 136 -8.70 5.01 0.53
N CYS A 137 -7.86 5.29 1.51
CA CYS A 137 -8.07 4.89 2.91
C CYS A 137 -8.34 6.13 3.78
N PRO A 138 -9.61 6.40 4.15
CA PRO A 138 -9.97 7.53 5.00
C PRO A 138 -9.36 7.43 6.40
N THR A 139 -9.00 8.57 7.01
CA THR A 139 -8.46 8.58 8.38
C THR A 139 -9.47 8.16 9.44
N GLY A 140 -10.78 8.28 9.15
CA GLY A 140 -11.86 7.89 10.05
C GLY A 140 -12.04 6.38 10.24
N GLY A 141 -11.40 5.55 9.40
CA GLY A 141 -11.54 4.08 9.44
C GLY A 141 -10.59 3.37 10.40
N GLY A 142 -9.66 4.08 11.06
CA GLY A 142 -8.70 3.52 12.02
C GLY A 142 -7.49 2.79 11.41
N ASN A 143 -7.55 2.47 10.11
CA ASN A 143 -6.49 1.74 9.41
C ASN A 143 -5.31 2.64 8.99
N CYS A 144 -5.59 3.85 8.53
CA CYS A 144 -4.59 4.79 8.02
C CYS A 144 -4.60 6.12 8.78
N GLY A 145 -3.50 6.46 9.43
CA GLY A 145 -3.36 7.73 10.16
C GLY A 145 -2.34 8.68 9.55
N SER A 146 -1.33 8.15 8.87
CA SER A 146 -0.20 8.91 8.32
C SER A 146 -0.16 8.85 6.78
N ALA A 147 0.49 9.82 6.14
CA ALA A 147 0.63 9.87 4.68
C ALA A 147 1.36 8.65 4.08
N CYS A 148 2.20 7.96 4.86
CA CYS A 148 2.89 6.75 4.44
C CYS A 148 2.17 5.45 4.77
N ASP A 149 1.00 5.49 5.42
CA ASP A 149 0.24 4.28 5.72
C ASP A 149 -0.40 3.72 4.44
N LEU A 150 -0.49 2.39 4.36
CA LEU A 150 -1.15 1.67 3.27
C LEU A 150 -2.15 0.67 3.85
N ASP A 151 -3.35 0.61 3.27
CA ASP A 151 -4.31 -0.46 3.56
C ASP A 151 -4.28 -1.50 2.44
N MET A 152 -3.78 -2.69 2.71
CA MET A 152 -3.48 -3.68 1.68
C MET A 152 -4.67 -4.60 1.41
N SER A 153 -4.72 -5.13 0.20
CA SER A 153 -5.51 -6.34 -0.08
C SER A 153 -5.07 -7.52 0.80
N PRO A 154 -5.97 -8.46 1.15
CA PRO A 154 -5.66 -9.59 2.03
C PRO A 154 -4.48 -10.43 1.53
N ALA A 155 -4.44 -10.75 0.23
CA ALA A 155 -3.34 -11.52 -0.36
C ALA A 155 -1.99 -10.80 -0.29
N LEU A 156 -1.97 -9.48 -0.48
CA LEU A 156 -0.73 -8.70 -0.36
C LEU A 156 -0.25 -8.62 1.08
N PHE A 157 -1.17 -8.46 2.05
CA PHE A 157 -0.79 -8.46 3.46
C PHE A 157 -0.22 -9.83 3.87
N ASP A 158 -0.91 -10.92 3.52
CA ASP A 158 -0.48 -12.30 3.81
C ASP A 158 0.89 -12.66 3.21
N PHE A 159 1.30 -12.00 2.13
CA PHE A 159 2.66 -12.13 1.59
C PHE A 159 3.73 -11.69 2.62
N PHE A 160 3.47 -10.59 3.34
CA PHE A 160 4.39 -10.00 4.31
C PHE A 160 4.21 -10.56 5.73
N ALA A 161 2.97 -10.78 6.17
CA ALA A 161 2.64 -11.30 7.49
C ALA A 161 1.22 -11.91 7.52
N PRO A 162 0.93 -12.88 8.39
CA PRO A 162 -0.44 -13.35 8.58
C PRO A 162 -1.38 -12.20 8.97
N GLN A 163 -2.57 -12.12 8.37
CA GLN A 163 -3.60 -11.10 8.68
C GLN A 163 -3.91 -10.91 10.18
N SER A 164 -3.68 -11.93 11.02
CA SER A 164 -3.83 -11.85 12.48
C SER A 164 -2.89 -10.85 13.16
N VAL A 165 -1.82 -10.41 12.48
CA VAL A 165 -0.95 -9.33 12.94
C VAL A 165 -1.69 -7.98 12.91
N GLY A 166 -2.63 -7.80 11.99
CA GLY A 166 -3.48 -6.62 11.86
C GLY A 166 -2.77 -5.38 11.30
N LYS A 167 -1.61 -5.02 11.88
CA LYS A 167 -0.83 -3.84 11.50
C LYS A 167 0.66 -4.13 11.62
N MET A 168 1.45 -3.74 10.63
CA MET A 168 2.91 -3.95 10.60
C MET A 168 3.65 -2.73 10.06
N PRO A 169 4.91 -2.48 10.47
CA PRO A 169 5.73 -1.43 9.87
C PRO A 169 6.08 -1.78 8.42
N ILE A 170 6.03 -0.78 7.54
CA ILE A 170 6.35 -0.89 6.11
C ILE A 170 7.25 0.27 5.67
N SER A 171 8.02 0.06 4.61
CA SER A 171 8.51 1.15 3.76
C SER A 171 8.06 0.93 2.32
N TRP A 172 7.92 2.00 1.54
CA TRP A 172 7.58 1.87 0.12
C TRP A 172 8.08 3.04 -0.73
N THR A 173 8.27 2.79 -2.02
CA THR A 173 8.68 3.77 -3.04
C THR A 173 7.76 3.69 -4.25
N TYR A 174 7.63 4.80 -4.99
CA TYR A 174 6.99 4.75 -6.31
C TYR A 174 7.89 4.05 -7.34
N GLY A 175 7.25 3.29 -8.22
CA GLY A 175 7.93 2.51 -9.25
C GLY A 175 8.13 1.04 -8.87
N GLY A 176 8.59 0.26 -9.84
CA GLY A 176 8.81 -1.18 -9.74
C GLY A 176 8.61 -1.86 -11.09
N ASP A 177 9.48 -2.81 -11.41
CA ASP A 177 9.39 -3.60 -12.64
C ASP A 177 8.22 -4.60 -12.55
N VAL A 178 7.07 -4.25 -13.12
CA VAL A 178 5.98 -5.23 -13.35
C VAL A 178 6.40 -6.29 -14.40
N VAL A 179 7.51 -6.08 -15.11
CA VAL A 179 7.82 -6.75 -16.37
C VAL A 179 8.68 -8.03 -16.26
N LYS A 180 9.17 -8.42 -15.07
CA LYS A 180 10.08 -9.60 -14.99
C LYS A 180 9.37 -10.96 -14.80
N ASN A 181 8.11 -10.99 -14.35
CA ASN A 181 7.43 -12.25 -14.05
C ASN A 181 6.57 -12.83 -15.19
N VAL A 182 6.49 -12.15 -16.34
CA VAL A 182 5.80 -12.66 -17.55
C VAL A 182 6.78 -12.88 -18.72
N VAL A 183 7.88 -12.13 -18.79
CA VAL A 183 8.79 -12.18 -19.96
C VAL A 183 9.89 -13.23 -19.86
N HIS A 184 10.25 -13.72 -18.66
CA HIS A 184 11.21 -14.84 -18.53
C HIS A 184 10.63 -16.21 -18.95
N ALA A 185 9.33 -16.28 -19.23
CA ALA A 185 8.65 -17.50 -19.67
C ALA A 185 8.44 -17.59 -21.20
N ILE A 186 8.77 -16.55 -21.99
CA ILE A 186 8.37 -16.48 -23.41
C ILE A 186 9.53 -16.21 -24.40
N SER A 187 10.72 -15.76 -23.99
CA SER A 187 11.80 -15.48 -24.96
C SER A 187 13.13 -16.14 -24.58
N GLY A 188 13.42 -17.28 -25.21
CA GLY A 188 14.69 -17.99 -25.14
C GLY A 188 14.95 -18.75 -26.44
N ASN A 189 15.50 -18.04 -27.43
CA ASN A 189 16.23 -18.44 -28.66
C ASN A 189 15.95 -17.33 -29.70
N ASP A 190 16.87 -16.74 -30.47
CA ASP A 190 18.09 -17.18 -31.14
C ASP A 190 19.08 -15.97 -31.14
N GLY A 191 20.40 -16.12 -31.05
CA GLY A 191 21.23 -16.87 -32.00
C GLY A 191 21.99 -15.87 -32.88
N ASN A 192 23.12 -15.40 -32.34
CA ASN A 192 24.16 -14.58 -32.94
C ASN A 192 24.60 -15.09 -34.34
N ARG A 193 24.59 -14.24 -35.37
CA ARG A 193 25.20 -14.53 -36.69
C ARG A 193 26.22 -13.45 -37.00
N LYS A 194 27.51 -13.82 -37.00
CA LYS A 194 28.62 -12.98 -37.45
C LYS A 194 29.21 -13.55 -38.75
N GLU A 195 29.26 -12.65 -39.73
CA GLU A 195 29.87 -12.68 -41.06
C GLU A 195 31.30 -13.29 -41.13
N SER A 196 31.62 -13.98 -42.24
CA SER A 196 32.71 -13.64 -43.19
C SER A 196 33.36 -14.86 -43.89
N THR A 197 33.00 -15.05 -45.15
CA THR A 197 33.83 -15.19 -46.38
C THR A 197 35.12 -16.04 -46.48
N SER A 198 35.17 -16.70 -47.65
CA SER A 198 36.31 -17.07 -48.53
C SER A 198 37.06 -18.42 -48.36
N SER A 199 36.58 -19.39 -49.16
CA SER A 199 37.28 -20.17 -50.20
C SER A 199 38.45 -21.14 -49.91
N SER A 200 38.28 -22.30 -50.55
CA SER A 200 39.24 -23.19 -51.27
C SER A 200 39.87 -24.40 -50.57
N SER A 201 39.56 -25.55 -51.19
CA SER A 201 40.43 -26.71 -51.49
C SER A 201 40.42 -27.92 -50.54
N SER A 202 39.58 -28.87 -50.93
CA SER A 202 39.84 -30.29 -51.21
C SER A 202 40.55 -31.22 -50.21
N ASP A 203 39.84 -32.32 -49.97
CA ASP A 203 40.26 -33.69 -49.67
C ASP A 203 40.39 -34.13 -48.19
N ASP A 204 39.91 -35.36 -47.96
CA ASP A 204 39.86 -36.17 -46.72
C ASP A 204 38.53 -36.24 -45.92
N ALA A 205 37.46 -36.64 -46.60
CA ALA A 205 36.11 -36.79 -46.03
C ALA A 205 35.73 -38.18 -45.46
N ALA A 206 36.57 -39.21 -45.53
CA ALA A 206 36.10 -40.58 -45.24
C ALA A 206 36.33 -41.09 -43.80
N SER A 207 37.31 -40.57 -43.05
CA SER A 207 37.72 -41.19 -41.77
C SER A 207 37.22 -40.47 -40.50
N ARG A 208 36.66 -39.26 -40.62
CA ARG A 208 36.17 -38.46 -39.48
C ARG A 208 34.68 -38.63 -39.15
N ALA A 209 33.90 -39.24 -40.05
CA ALA A 209 32.45 -39.42 -39.90
C ALA A 209 32.08 -40.46 -38.82
N SER A 210 32.84 -41.55 -38.70
CA SER A 210 32.53 -42.65 -37.77
C SER A 210 32.83 -42.30 -36.29
N ALA A 211 33.81 -41.42 -36.05
CA ALA A 211 34.13 -40.92 -34.71
C ALA A 211 33.16 -39.84 -34.22
N ALA A 212 32.60 -39.02 -35.13
CA ALA A 212 31.60 -38.00 -34.81
C ALA A 212 30.22 -38.61 -34.49
N ALA A 213 29.80 -39.65 -35.21
CA ALA A 213 28.55 -40.36 -34.95
C ALA A 213 28.53 -41.08 -33.58
N SER A 214 29.68 -41.63 -33.16
CA SER A 214 29.84 -42.29 -31.86
C SER A 214 29.77 -41.29 -30.69
N ARG A 215 30.36 -40.10 -30.86
CA ARG A 215 30.32 -39.03 -29.83
C ARG A 215 28.95 -38.34 -29.74
N ALA A 216 28.23 -38.21 -30.86
CA ALA A 216 26.85 -37.70 -30.89
C ALA A 216 25.84 -38.67 -30.24
N SER A 217 26.06 -39.98 -30.40
CA SER A 217 25.21 -41.00 -29.75
C SER A 217 25.43 -41.06 -28.24
N ALA A 218 26.66 -40.86 -27.76
CA ALA A 218 26.99 -40.78 -26.34
C ALA A 218 26.43 -39.51 -25.67
N SER A 219 26.49 -38.35 -26.35
CA SER A 219 25.93 -37.09 -25.81
C SER A 219 24.39 -37.08 -25.79
N ALA A 220 23.75 -37.74 -26.76
CA ALA A 220 22.30 -37.93 -26.75
C ALA A 220 21.84 -38.87 -25.62
N ALA A 221 22.59 -39.94 -25.32
CA ALA A 221 22.29 -40.83 -24.21
C ALA A 221 22.47 -40.16 -22.84
N ALA A 222 23.53 -39.36 -22.67
CA ALA A 222 23.74 -38.56 -21.46
C ALA A 222 22.63 -37.52 -21.23
N SER A 223 22.14 -36.89 -22.31
CA SER A 223 21.04 -35.91 -22.26
C SER A 223 19.70 -36.55 -21.93
N ARG A 224 19.45 -37.78 -22.37
CA ARG A 224 18.23 -38.52 -22.01
C ARG A 224 18.24 -38.97 -20.54
N SER A 225 19.39 -39.35 -20.01
CA SER A 225 19.55 -39.73 -18.61
C SER A 225 19.35 -38.55 -17.65
N SER A 226 19.86 -37.36 -18.00
CA SER A 226 19.66 -36.14 -17.20
C SER A 226 18.21 -35.64 -17.23
N LEU A 227 17.50 -35.79 -18.35
CA LEU A 227 16.08 -35.46 -18.45
C LEU A 227 15.20 -36.40 -17.61
N LEU A 228 15.50 -37.70 -17.60
CA LEU A 228 14.78 -38.67 -16.76
C LEU A 228 15.01 -38.40 -15.27
N ALA A 229 16.25 -38.10 -14.87
CA ALA A 229 16.58 -37.72 -13.50
C ALA A 229 15.87 -36.42 -13.05
N SER A 230 15.76 -35.44 -13.95
CA SER A 230 15.04 -34.18 -13.73
C SER A 230 13.53 -34.40 -13.56
N LYS A 231 12.95 -35.31 -14.35
CA LYS A 231 11.52 -35.65 -14.30
C LYS A 231 11.15 -36.43 -13.02
N SER A 232 12.04 -37.31 -12.55
CA SER A 232 11.86 -37.98 -11.24
C SER A 232 11.97 -36.99 -10.07
N ARG A 233 12.90 -36.02 -10.14
CA ARG A 233 13.02 -34.97 -9.10
C ARG A 233 11.80 -34.04 -9.08
N ALA A 234 11.28 -33.67 -10.24
CA ALA A 234 10.06 -32.85 -10.36
C ALA A 234 8.80 -33.59 -9.84
N SER A 235 8.73 -34.90 -10.05
CA SER A 235 7.62 -35.72 -9.55
C SER A 235 7.67 -35.88 -8.02
N ALA A 236 8.87 -36.01 -7.46
CA ALA A 236 9.07 -36.06 -6.01
C ALA A 236 8.76 -34.73 -5.33
N SER A 237 9.15 -33.59 -5.92
CA SER A 237 8.81 -32.27 -5.39
C SER A 237 7.32 -31.94 -5.50
N ALA A 238 6.64 -32.39 -6.57
CA ALA A 238 5.19 -32.28 -6.67
C ALA A 238 4.46 -33.10 -5.59
N ALA A 239 4.94 -34.31 -5.28
CA ALA A 239 4.37 -35.15 -4.22
C ALA A 239 4.60 -34.55 -2.82
N ALA A 240 5.78 -33.97 -2.58
CA ALA A 240 6.09 -33.26 -1.33
C ALA A 240 5.20 -32.01 -1.15
N SER A 241 4.99 -31.23 -2.22
CA SER A 241 4.11 -30.06 -2.21
C SER A 241 2.65 -30.44 -1.96
N ARG A 242 2.16 -31.55 -2.55
CA ARG A 242 0.79 -32.06 -2.30
C ARG A 242 0.60 -32.53 -0.86
N SER A 243 1.63 -33.08 -0.24
CA SER A 243 1.59 -33.49 1.15
C SER A 243 1.51 -32.29 2.10
N SER A 244 2.27 -31.22 1.81
CA SER A 244 2.26 -30.00 2.62
C SER A 244 0.95 -29.21 2.51
N VAL A 245 0.31 -29.12 1.33
CA VAL A 245 -1.03 -28.51 1.24
C VAL A 245 -2.11 -29.31 1.96
N SER A 246 -2.03 -30.65 2.00
CA SER A 246 -3.00 -31.46 2.76
C SER A 246 -2.87 -31.25 4.28
N ALA A 247 -1.64 -31.10 4.78
CA ALA A 247 -1.37 -30.80 6.18
C ALA A 247 -1.82 -29.37 6.55
N ALA A 248 -1.64 -28.41 5.64
CA ALA A 248 -2.11 -27.03 5.81
C ALA A 248 -3.65 -26.96 5.82
N ALA A 249 -4.33 -27.66 4.91
CA ALA A 249 -5.79 -27.74 4.88
C ALA A 249 -6.37 -28.35 6.17
N SER A 250 -5.71 -29.38 6.70
CA SER A 250 -6.10 -30.00 7.97
C SER A 250 -5.98 -29.02 9.14
N ARG A 251 -4.90 -28.22 9.20
CA ARG A 251 -4.71 -27.19 10.24
C ARG A 251 -5.73 -26.05 10.13
N LEU A 252 -6.08 -25.63 8.92
CA LEU A 252 -7.10 -24.62 8.66
C LEU A 252 -8.49 -25.07 9.14
N SER A 253 -8.84 -26.35 8.95
CA SER A 253 -10.12 -26.90 9.42
C SER A 253 -10.26 -26.90 10.95
N VAL A 254 -9.16 -27.17 11.67
CA VAL A 254 -9.13 -27.15 13.14
C VAL A 254 -9.23 -25.70 13.67
N LEU A 255 -8.55 -24.75 13.01
CA LEU A 255 -8.63 -23.33 13.37
C LEU A 255 -10.02 -22.74 13.10
N ALA A 256 -10.66 -23.11 11.99
CA ALA A 256 -12.03 -22.73 11.66
C ALA A 256 -13.05 -23.30 12.66
N SER A 257 -12.80 -24.49 13.20
CA SER A 257 -13.64 -25.10 14.24
C SER A 257 -13.51 -24.35 15.57
N LYS A 258 -12.28 -23.96 15.95
CA LYS A 258 -12.02 -23.15 17.15
C LYS A 258 -12.60 -21.74 17.06
N SER A 259 -12.52 -21.10 15.89
CA SER A 259 -13.08 -19.75 15.69
C SER A 259 -14.61 -19.75 15.77
N ARG A 260 -15.27 -20.77 15.21
CA ARG A 260 -16.73 -20.95 15.36
C ARG A 260 -17.15 -21.14 16.81
N ALA A 261 -16.38 -21.92 17.60
CA ALA A 261 -16.65 -22.09 19.02
C ALA A 261 -16.46 -20.79 19.83
N SER A 262 -15.43 -19.98 19.51
CA SER A 262 -15.24 -18.68 20.16
C SER A 262 -16.33 -17.66 19.81
N VAL A 263 -16.81 -17.66 18.57
CA VAL A 263 -17.92 -16.78 18.13
C VAL A 263 -19.24 -17.19 18.78
N ALA A 264 -19.49 -18.48 18.95
CA ALA A 264 -20.67 -18.95 19.69
C ALA A 264 -20.63 -18.52 21.16
N LYS A 265 -19.44 -18.58 21.79
CA LYS A 265 -19.26 -18.14 23.18
C LYS A 265 -19.46 -16.63 23.34
N SER A 266 -18.86 -15.80 22.48
CA SER A 266 -19.00 -14.35 22.55
C SER A 266 -20.44 -13.89 22.29
N LYS A 267 -21.17 -14.58 21.39
CA LYS A 267 -22.60 -14.33 21.17
C LYS A 267 -23.42 -14.60 22.44
N SER A 268 -23.18 -15.73 23.11
CA SER A 268 -23.88 -16.07 24.37
C SER A 268 -23.59 -15.07 25.51
N GLU A 269 -22.36 -14.58 25.61
CA GLU A 269 -21.97 -13.58 26.62
C GLU A 269 -22.59 -12.20 26.33
N SER A 270 -22.74 -11.84 25.05
CA SER A 270 -23.41 -10.61 24.62
C SER A 270 -24.92 -10.62 24.90
N GLU A 271 -25.60 -11.75 24.65
CA GLU A 271 -27.03 -11.92 24.92
C GLU A 271 -27.30 -11.94 26.44
N ALA A 272 -26.43 -12.54 27.23
CA ALA A 272 -26.50 -12.50 28.68
C ALA A 272 -26.28 -11.07 29.24
N SER A 273 -25.38 -10.29 28.63
CA SER A 273 -25.12 -8.91 29.02
C SER A 273 -26.29 -7.98 28.67
N ALA A 274 -26.88 -8.14 27.48
CA ALA A 274 -28.08 -7.40 27.06
C ALA A 274 -29.27 -7.69 27.99
N SER A 275 -29.45 -8.95 28.40
CA SER A 275 -30.51 -9.35 29.33
C SER A 275 -30.35 -8.72 30.71
N ARG A 276 -29.12 -8.61 31.22
CA ARG A 276 -28.84 -7.93 32.51
C ARG A 276 -29.09 -6.43 32.44
N SER A 277 -28.70 -5.78 31.34
CA SER A 277 -28.95 -4.35 31.13
C SER A 277 -30.45 -4.05 31.03
N ALA A 278 -31.22 -4.91 30.35
CA ALA A 278 -32.68 -4.78 30.28
C ALA A 278 -33.34 -4.92 31.66
N ALA A 279 -32.88 -5.88 32.48
CA ALA A 279 -33.38 -6.06 33.84
C ALA A 279 -33.05 -4.86 34.75
N ALA A 280 -31.85 -4.29 34.64
CA ALA A 280 -31.46 -3.09 35.38
C ALA A 280 -32.27 -1.85 34.98
N ALA A 281 -32.60 -1.70 33.69
CA ALA A 281 -33.47 -0.65 33.19
C ALA A 281 -34.91 -0.79 33.72
N ALA A 282 -35.45 -2.01 33.73
CA ALA A 282 -36.78 -2.29 34.27
C ALA A 282 -36.87 -1.97 35.78
N GLU A 283 -35.84 -2.30 36.57
CA GLU A 283 -35.79 -1.97 37.99
C GLU A 283 -35.71 -0.45 38.24
N SER A 284 -34.96 0.27 37.41
CA SER A 284 -34.86 1.72 37.48
C SER A 284 -36.22 2.38 37.20
N TYR A 285 -36.97 1.86 36.24
CA TYR A 285 -38.31 2.33 35.92
C TYR A 285 -39.31 2.07 37.06
N ARG A 286 -39.27 0.89 37.70
CA ARG A 286 -40.11 0.58 38.86
C ARG A 286 -39.84 1.48 40.06
N LYS A 287 -38.58 1.88 40.28
CA LYS A 287 -38.22 2.83 41.34
C LYS A 287 -38.73 4.24 41.05
N ALA A 288 -38.68 4.68 39.78
CA ALA A 288 -39.22 5.97 39.36
C ALA A 288 -40.74 6.06 39.61
N ASP A 289 -41.49 5.00 39.28
CA ASP A 289 -42.94 4.94 39.49
C ASP A 289 -43.33 5.05 40.98
N LYS A 290 -42.59 4.37 41.87
CA LYS A 290 -42.78 4.49 43.32
C LYS A 290 -42.51 5.90 43.84
N ASN A 291 -41.51 6.59 43.30
CA ASN A 291 -41.21 7.97 43.68
C ASN A 291 -42.33 8.94 43.26
N ILE A 292 -42.93 8.73 42.08
CA ILE A 292 -44.08 9.52 41.63
C ILE A 292 -45.31 9.29 42.52
N MET A 293 -45.59 8.04 42.88
CA MET A 293 -46.65 7.70 43.84
C MET A 293 -46.45 8.39 45.20
N TYR A 294 -45.21 8.43 45.70
CA TYR A 294 -44.88 9.07 46.98
C TYR A 294 -45.12 10.59 46.93
N LEU A 295 -44.75 11.25 45.83
CA LEU A 295 -44.98 12.69 45.64
C LEU A 295 -46.47 13.03 45.58
N ASN A 296 -47.27 12.22 44.89
CA ASN A 296 -48.71 12.42 44.81
C ASN A 296 -49.37 12.30 46.19
N ASN A 297 -48.95 11.33 47.00
CA ASN A 297 -49.46 11.17 48.37
C ASN A 297 -49.08 12.37 49.27
N ILE A 298 -47.88 12.93 49.10
CA ILE A 298 -47.47 14.15 49.83
C ILE A 298 -48.35 15.33 49.42
N LEU A 299 -48.56 15.55 48.12
CA LEU A 299 -49.40 16.65 47.62
C LEU A 299 -50.84 16.53 48.13
N ASP A 300 -51.39 15.32 48.17
CA ASP A 300 -52.74 15.06 48.67
C ASP A 300 -52.85 15.31 50.18
N ALA A 301 -51.80 15.00 50.95
CA ALA A 301 -51.71 15.31 52.38
C ALA A 301 -51.67 16.84 52.63
N TYR A 302 -50.89 17.58 51.84
CA TYR A 302 -50.87 19.05 51.92
C TYR A 302 -52.22 19.67 51.55
N GLY A 303 -52.91 19.13 50.54
CA GLY A 303 -54.26 19.56 50.18
C GLY A 303 -55.27 19.37 51.31
N LYS A 304 -55.22 18.25 52.02
CA LYS A 304 -56.08 17.96 53.18
C LYS A 304 -55.78 18.86 54.38
N MET A 305 -54.51 19.16 54.64
CA MET A 305 -54.13 20.11 55.71
C MET A 305 -54.59 21.55 55.38
N ALA A 306 -54.53 21.96 54.11
CA ALA A 306 -55.01 23.28 53.69
C ALA A 306 -56.54 23.43 53.85
N GLN A 307 -57.31 22.36 53.74
CA GLN A 307 -58.76 22.37 53.94
C GLN A 307 -59.19 22.40 55.41
N GLN A 308 -58.32 22.00 56.35
CA GLN A 308 -58.58 22.06 57.80
C GLN A 308 -58.20 23.40 58.44
N ALA A 309 -57.60 24.32 57.67
CA ALA A 309 -57.19 25.64 58.11
C ALA A 309 -58.26 26.74 57.87
N HIS A 310 -59.48 26.33 57.52
CA HIS A 310 -60.70 27.15 57.41
C HIS A 310 -61.76 26.63 58.37
#